data_AF-A0A7S6W6X0-F1
#
_entry.id   AF-A0A7S6W6X0-F1
#
_cell.length_a   1.000
_cell.length_b   1.000
_cell.length_c   1.000
_cell.angle_alpha   90.00
_cell.angle_beta   90.00
_cell.angle_gamma   90.00
#
_symmetry.space_group_name_H-M   'P 1'
#
loop_
_entity.id
_entity.type
_entity.pdbx_description
1 polymer ?
#
loop_
_entity_poly.entity_id
_entity_poly.type
_entity_poly.pdbx_seq_one_letter_code
_entity_poly.pdbx_strand_id
1 'polypeptide(L)'
;MVTRHGAKRFITAALPEIEKRLKAGFTVKEIHADLPDLANHISYSAVLRNLQKMGISEKTPHQGKRHNIEAAKNEPHKERDQQKLMNQTPSFSYDPHTAEKDFI
;
A
#
# COMPACT_ATOMS: atom_id res chain seq x y z
N MET A 1 -11.12 1.67 -16.95
CA MET A 1 -10.47 1.94 -15.64
C MET A 1 -10.85 3.34 -15.20
N VAL A 2 -11.54 3.49 -14.06
CA VAL A 2 -11.94 4.81 -13.53
C VAL A 2 -10.71 5.58 -13.04
N THR A 3 -10.63 6.87 -13.36
CA THR A 3 -9.52 7.73 -12.91
C THR A 3 -9.50 7.86 -11.39
N ARG A 4 -8.33 8.17 -10.80
CA ARG A 4 -8.15 8.31 -9.34
C ARG A 4 -9.19 9.22 -8.66
N HIS A 5 -9.68 10.24 -9.37
CA HIS A 5 -10.73 11.14 -8.88
C HIS A 5 -12.14 10.54 -8.94
N GLY A 6 -12.42 9.65 -9.88
CA GLY A 6 -13.70 8.96 -9.97
C GLY A 6 -13.93 8.02 -8.78
N ALA A 7 -12.89 7.29 -8.35
CA ALA A 7 -13.02 6.34 -7.25
C ALA A 7 -13.51 7.00 -5.94
N LYS A 8 -13.03 8.21 -5.61
CA LYS A 8 -13.50 8.91 -4.41
C LYS A 8 -15.00 9.21 -4.48
N ARG A 9 -15.52 9.59 -5.66
CA ARG A 9 -16.94 9.93 -5.85
C ARG A 9 -17.85 8.73 -5.61
N PHE A 10 -17.52 7.57 -6.19
CA PHE A 10 -18.30 6.35 -6.02
C PHE A 10 -18.27 5.85 -4.58
N ILE A 11 -17.11 5.92 -3.90
CA ILE A 11 -17.01 5.52 -2.49
C ILE A 11 -17.81 6.46 -1.61
N THR A 12 -17.75 7.78 -1.83
CA THR A 12 -18.55 8.74 -1.06
C THR A 12 -20.05 8.53 -1.28
N ALA A 13 -20.48 8.21 -2.50
CA ALA A 13 -21.87 7.91 -2.80
C ALA A 13 -22.36 6.63 -2.11
N ALA A 14 -21.54 5.58 -2.08
CA ALA A 14 -21.87 4.30 -1.45
C ALA A 14 -21.55 4.24 0.06
N LEU A 15 -20.87 5.24 0.61
CA LEU A 15 -20.45 5.32 2.01
C LEU A 15 -21.56 4.98 3.02
N PRO A 16 -22.77 5.57 2.94
CA PRO A 16 -23.83 5.28 3.92
C PRO A 16 -24.25 3.80 3.91
N GLU A 17 -24.28 3.18 2.73
CA GLU A 17 -24.63 1.76 2.58
C GLU A 17 -23.51 0.84 3.07
N ILE A 18 -22.25 1.20 2.77
CA ILE A 18 -21.07 0.50 3.29
C ILE A 18 -21.07 0.51 4.82
N GLU A 19 -21.31 1.66 5.45
CA GLU A 19 -21.36 1.78 6.91
C GLU A 19 -22.51 0.95 7.53
N LYS A 20 -23.68 0.95 6.90
CA LYS A 20 -24.83 0.16 7.34
C LYS A 20 -24.52 -1.34 7.31
N ARG A 21 -23.90 -1.83 6.24
CA ARG A 21 -23.52 -3.24 6.10
C ARG A 21 -22.37 -3.64 7.01
N LEU A 22 -21.37 -2.77 7.19
CA LEU A 22 -20.31 -2.98 8.17
C LEU A 22 -20.86 -3.08 9.59
N LYS A 23 -21.87 -2.28 9.95
CA LYS A 23 -22.57 -2.38 11.24
C LYS A 23 -23.36 -3.68 11.38
N ALA A 24 -23.89 -4.21 10.28
CA ALA A 24 -24.57 -5.50 10.23
C ALA A 24 -23.60 -6.70 10.23
N GLY A 25 -22.29 -6.47 10.21
CA GLY A 25 -21.26 -7.52 10.32
C GLY A 25 -20.76 -8.06 8.98
N PHE A 26 -21.16 -7.47 7.85
CA PHE A 26 -20.61 -7.83 6.55
C PHE A 26 -19.15 -7.38 6.41
N THR A 27 -18.37 -8.15 5.67
CA THR A 27 -17.00 -7.80 5.30
C THR A 27 -16.99 -6.81 4.11
N VAL A 28 -15.93 -6.02 3.99
CA VAL A 28 -15.74 -5.09 2.85
C VAL A 28 -15.69 -5.86 1.52
N LYS A 29 -15.23 -7.12 1.53
CA LYS A 29 -15.23 -7.99 0.34
C LYS A 29 -16.65 -8.30 -0.13
N GLU A 30 -17.52 -8.71 0.78
CA GLU A 30 -18.92 -9.00 0.48
C GLU A 30 -19.64 -7.73 0.03
N ILE A 31 -19.44 -6.61 0.73
CA ILE A 31 -20.03 -5.32 0.36
C ILE A 31 -19.56 -4.88 -1.04
N HIS A 32 -18.30 -5.12 -1.40
CA HIS A 32 -17.77 -4.81 -2.73
C HIS A 32 -18.42 -5.67 -3.82
N ALA A 33 -18.61 -6.97 -3.56
CA ALA A 33 -19.25 -7.87 -4.51
C ALA A 33 -20.75 -7.60 -4.68
N ASP A 34 -21.44 -7.23 -3.59
CA ASP A 34 -22.88 -7.00 -3.59
C ASP A 34 -23.29 -5.63 -4.15
N LEU A 35 -22.36 -4.67 -4.19
CA LEU A 35 -22.61 -3.33 -4.74
C LEU A 35 -22.04 -3.24 -6.16
N PRO A 36 -22.86 -3.45 -7.21
CA PRO A 36 -22.39 -3.46 -8.59
C PRO A 36 -21.79 -2.12 -8.99
N ASP A 37 -22.32 -1.00 -8.49
CA ASP A 37 -21.77 0.34 -8.72
C ASP A 37 -20.34 0.48 -8.18
N LEU A 38 -20.01 -0.21 -7.08
CA LEU A 38 -18.65 -0.24 -6.54
C LEU A 38 -17.78 -1.20 -7.37
N ALA A 39 -18.26 -2.41 -7.64
CA ALA A 39 -17.52 -3.45 -8.36
C ALA A 39 -17.14 -3.06 -9.79
N ASN A 40 -18.06 -2.42 -10.52
CA ASN A 40 -17.88 -2.05 -11.92
C ASN A 40 -16.93 -0.87 -12.10
N HIS A 41 -16.82 0.00 -11.10
CA HIS A 41 -16.07 1.24 -11.20
C HIS A 41 -14.76 1.24 -10.40
N ILE A 42 -14.66 0.44 -9.33
CA ILE A 42 -13.53 0.49 -8.41
C ILE A 42 -13.12 -0.93 -8.02
N SER A 43 -11.82 -1.20 -8.02
CA SER A 43 -11.30 -2.47 -7.48
C SER A 43 -11.46 -2.54 -5.97
N TYR A 44 -11.63 -3.76 -5.45
CA TYR A 44 -11.67 -4.02 -4.00
C TYR A 44 -10.51 -3.35 -3.24
N SER A 45 -9.28 -3.42 -3.78
CA SER A 45 -8.09 -2.82 -3.17
C SER A 45 -8.17 -1.30 -3.04
N ALA A 46 -8.76 -0.63 -4.04
CA ALA A 46 -8.97 0.81 -4.00
C ALA A 46 -10.07 1.19 -3.00
N VAL A 47 -11.13 0.39 -2.85
CA VAL A 47 -12.15 0.57 -1.81
C VAL A 47 -11.51 0.46 -0.43
N LEU A 48 -10.78 -0.62 -0.16
CA LEU A 48 -10.12 -0.87 1.12
C LEU A 48 -9.20 0.29 1.52
N ARG A 49 -8.34 0.74 0.60
CA ARG A 49 -7.40 1.85 0.86
C ARG A 49 -8.11 3.16 1.16
N ASN A 50 -9.22 3.46 0.49
CA ASN A 50 -9.97 4.69 0.74
C ASN A 50 -10.78 4.62 2.04
N LEU A 51 -11.36 3.47 2.37
CA LEU A 51 -12.01 3.25 3.68
C LEU A 51 -11.01 3.42 4.82
N GLN A 52 -9.82 2.84 4.71
CA GLN A 52 -8.73 3.03 5.68
C GLN A 52 -8.35 4.50 5.85
N LYS A 53 -8.24 5.27 4.75
CA LYS A 53 -7.97 6.72 4.81
C LYS A 53 -9.07 7.53 5.48
N MET A 54 -10.31 7.04 5.44
CA MET A 54 -11.46 7.65 6.13
C MET A 54 -11.61 7.15 7.57
N GLY A 55 -10.71 6.30 8.06
CA GLY A 55 -10.80 5.71 9.40
C GLY A 55 -11.86 4.60 9.52
N ILE A 56 -12.51 4.22 8.43
CA ILE A 56 -13.51 3.16 8.38
C ILE A 56 -12.78 1.83 8.25
N SER A 57 -12.94 0.98 9.25
CA SER A 57 -12.32 -0.34 9.28
C SER A 57 -13.34 -1.36 9.75
N GLU A 58 -13.24 -2.55 9.19
CA GLU A 58 -13.88 -3.73 9.75
C GLU A 58 -13.47 -3.84 11.23
N LYS A 59 -14.47 -4.11 12.10
CA LYS A 59 -14.24 -4.47 13.50
C LYS A 59 -13.74 -5.90 13.54
N THR A 60 -12.54 -6.15 13.05
CA THR A 60 -11.93 -7.48 13.17
C THR A 60 -11.51 -7.70 14.62
N PRO A 61 -11.76 -8.88 15.23
CA PRO A 61 -11.35 -9.19 16.60
C PRO A 61 -9.83 -9.27 16.79
N HIS A 62 -9.02 -9.10 15.73
CA HIS A 62 -7.55 -9.17 15.74
C HIS A 62 -6.89 -7.85 15.31
N GLN A 63 -7.40 -6.69 15.75
CA GLN A 63 -6.65 -5.42 15.64
C GLN A 63 -5.62 -5.26 16.76
N GLY A 64 -4.83 -6.29 17.03
CA GLY A 64 -3.56 -6.15 17.75
C GLY A 64 -2.50 -5.76 16.72
N LYS A 65 -1.95 -4.54 16.82
CA LYS A 65 -0.96 -3.92 15.91
C LYS A 65 -1.56 -3.27 14.66
N ARG A 66 -2.34 -2.21 14.86
CA ARG A 66 -2.36 -1.11 13.87
C ARG A 66 -0.98 -0.44 13.89
N HIS A 67 -0.17 -0.67 12.85
CA HIS A 67 0.93 0.24 12.57
C HIS A 67 0.33 1.62 12.34
N ASN A 68 0.63 2.52 13.26
CA ASN A 68 0.33 3.94 13.20
C ASN A 68 1.04 4.48 11.96
N ILE A 69 0.35 4.56 10.82
CA ILE A 69 0.84 5.36 9.69
C ILE A 69 0.46 6.78 10.04
N GLU A 70 1.24 7.38 10.93
CA GLU A 70 1.36 8.82 11.01
C GLU A 70 1.62 9.33 9.60
N ALA A 71 0.90 10.40 9.25
CA ALA A 71 1.14 11.18 8.05
C ALA A 71 2.63 11.53 8.00
N ALA A 72 3.40 10.78 7.20
CA ALA A 72 4.76 11.15 6.83
C ALA A 72 4.66 12.46 6.06
N LYS A 73 4.91 13.54 6.79
CA LYS A 73 5.10 14.89 6.28
C LYS A 73 6.10 14.82 5.13
N ASN A 74 5.81 15.65 4.12
CA ASN A 74 6.61 15.90 2.94
C ASN A 74 8.12 15.96 3.23
N GLU A 75 8.90 15.08 2.61
CA GLU A 75 10.34 15.21 2.41
C GLU A 75 10.66 14.57 1.04
N PRO A 76 11.35 15.26 0.12
CA PRO A 76 11.55 14.78 -1.25
C PRO A 76 12.54 13.60 -1.29
N HIS A 77 12.07 12.48 -1.82
CA HIS A 77 12.78 11.20 -1.98
C HIS A 77 14.06 11.21 -2.85
N LYS A 78 14.68 12.36 -3.15
CA LYS A 78 15.83 12.43 -4.06
C LYS A 78 17.21 12.32 -3.39
N GLU A 79 17.34 12.63 -2.10
CA GLU A 79 18.65 12.67 -1.43
C GLU A 79 19.12 11.32 -0.88
N ARG A 80 18.21 10.45 -0.42
CA ARG A 80 18.59 9.14 0.16
C ARG A 80 19.15 8.16 -0.87
N ASP A 81 18.70 8.26 -2.12
CA ASP A 81 19.18 7.36 -3.18
C ASP A 81 20.60 7.72 -3.62
N GLN A 82 21.00 9.00 -3.53
CA GLN A 82 22.38 9.41 -3.82
C GLN A 82 23.36 8.93 -2.75
N GLN A 83 23.01 9.00 -1.47
CA GLN A 83 23.89 8.52 -0.39
C GLN A 83 24.18 7.01 -0.46
N LYS A 84 23.22 6.20 -0.94
CA LYS A 84 23.43 4.77 -1.13
C LYS A 84 24.35 4.45 -2.31
N LEU A 85 24.33 5.30 -3.35
CA LEU A 85 25.22 5.17 -4.50
C LEU A 85 26.66 5.57 -4.15
N MET A 86 26.85 6.60 -3.31
CA MET A 86 28.19 7.09 -2.95
C MET A 86 28.90 6.23 -1.89
N ASN A 87 28.16 5.49 -1.06
CA ASN A 87 28.74 4.64 -0.01
C ASN A 87 28.82 3.16 -0.39
N GLN A 88 28.62 2.82 -1.67
CA GLN A 88 28.74 1.45 -2.14
C GLN A 88 30.23 1.09 -2.23
N THR A 89 30.75 0.38 -1.23
CA THR A 89 32.06 -0.24 -1.32
C THR A 89 32.05 -1.21 -2.50
N PRO A 90 33.04 -1.15 -3.41
CA PRO A 90 33.12 -2.12 -4.50
C PRO A 90 33.28 -3.52 -3.88
N SER A 91 32.45 -4.47 -4.32
CA SER A 91 32.51 -5.88 -3.89
C SER A 91 33.81 -6.58 -4.28
N PHE A 92 34.62 -5.94 -5.13
CA PHE A 92 35.82 -6.49 -5.71
C PHE A 92 37.04 -5.75 -5.15
N SER A 93 37.84 -6.46 -4.35
CA SER A 93 39.19 -6.06 -3.98
C SER A 93 40.17 -7.02 -4.66
N TYR A 94 41.05 -6.50 -5.49
CA TYR A 94 42.13 -7.28 -6.10
C TYR A 94 43.16 -7.66 -5.03
N ASP A 95 43.34 -8.96 -4.78
CA ASP A 95 44.36 -9.49 -3.89
C ASP A 95 45.64 -9.81 -4.70
N PRO A 96 46.70 -9.00 -4.59
CA PRO A 96 47.92 -9.18 -5.37
C PRO A 96 48.70 -10.45 -5.00
N HIS A 97 48.36 -11.15 -3.91
CA HIS A 97 48.99 -12.41 -3.52
C HIS A 97 48.41 -13.65 -4.22
N THR A 98 47.42 -13.47 -5.10
CA THR A 98 46.81 -14.57 -5.88
C THR A 98 47.37 -14.72 -7.30
N ALA A 99 48.30 -13.85 -7.72
CA ALA A 99 48.78 -13.75 -9.11
C ALA A 99 49.57 -14.96 -9.63
N GLU A 100 49.93 -15.94 -8.79
CA GLU A 100 50.80 -17.07 -9.17
C GLU A 100 50.20 -18.45 -8.90
N LYS A 101 48.87 -18.58 -8.81
CA LYS A 101 48.24 -19.89 -8.79
C LYS A 101 47.23 -20.05 -9.93
N ASP A 102 47.70 -20.85 -10.89
CA ASP A 102 46.92 -21.73 -11.74
C ASP A 102 46.33 -21.12 -13.02
N PHE A 103 47.19 -21.02 -14.04
CA PHE A 103 46.81 -21.38 -15.40
C PHE A 103 47.73 -22.51 -15.88
N ILE A 104 47.21 -23.75 -15.85
CA ILE A 104 47.74 -24.91 -16.60
C ILE A 104 47.34 -24.75 -18.06
#